data_AF-A0A2U2DKX9-F1
#
_entry.id   AF-A0A2U2DKX9-F1
#
_cell.length_a   1.000
_cell.length_b   1.000
_cell.length_c   1.000
_cell.angle_alpha   90.00
_cell.angle_beta   90.00
_cell.angle_gamma   90.00
#
_symmetry.space_group_name_H-M   'P 1'
#
loop_
_entity.id
_entity.type
_entity.pdbx_description
1 polymer ?
#
loop_
_entity_poly.entity_id
_entity_poly.type
_entity_poly.pdbx_seq_one_letter_code
_entity_poly.pdbx_strand_id
1 'polypeptide(L)' 'MLFNLLSYRDKEIDSILQAAIETCNRLDIDLKSEDGHRVLQRATNIAAGGVMDADEIVARLCAS' A
#
# COMPACT_ATOMS: atom_id res chain seq x y z
N MET A 1 -6.20 8.02 12.50
CA MET A 1 -6.35 8.50 11.11
C MET A 1 -7.14 7.45 10.35
N LEU A 2 -8.29 7.82 9.76
CA LEU A 2 -9.10 6.91 8.96
C LEU A 2 -8.50 6.79 7.54
N PHE A 3 -8.22 5.56 7.12
CA PHE A 3 -7.91 5.19 5.75
C PHE A 3 -9.14 5.44 4.87
N ASN A 4 -9.02 6.31 3.85
CA ASN A 4 -10.13 6.58 2.93
C ASN A 4 -9.68 6.36 1.48
N LEU A 5 -9.91 5.15 0.97
CA LEU A 5 -9.70 4.83 -0.44
C LEU A 5 -10.71 5.51 -1.36
N LEU A 6 -11.84 6.02 -0.84
CA LEU A 6 -12.90 6.61 -1.66
C LEU A 6 -12.48 7.89 -2.39
N SER A 7 -11.31 8.44 -2.07
CA SER A 7 -10.73 9.61 -2.75
C SER A 7 -9.86 9.25 -3.95
N TYR A 8 -9.61 7.97 -4.21
CA TYR A 8 -8.76 7.48 -5.30
C TYR A 8 -9.61 6.92 -6.44
N ARG A 9 -9.09 7.01 -7.67
CA ARG A 9 -9.65 6.32 -8.85
C ARG A 9 -9.36 4.82 -8.75
N ASP A 10 -10.19 4.01 -9.40
CA ASP A 10 -10.05 2.54 -9.37
C ASP A 10 -8.62 2.07 -9.71
N LYS A 11 -7.98 2.66 -10.72
CA LYS A 11 -6.59 2.33 -11.11
C LYS A 11 -5.56 2.66 -10.02
N GLU A 12 -5.81 3.70 -9.24
CA GLU A 12 -4.94 4.12 -8.14
C GLU A 12 -5.14 3.18 -6.93
N ILE A 13 -6.40 2.80 -6.67
CA ILE A 13 -6.73 1.78 -5.66
C ILE A 13 -6.05 0.45 -6.02
N ASP A 14 -6.13 0.01 -7.27
CA ASP A 14 -5.48 -1.22 -7.75
C ASP A 14 -3.97 -1.19 -7.53
N SER A 15 -3.32 -0.06 -7.84
CA SER A 15 -1.87 0.11 -7.66
C SER A 15 -1.47 0.06 -6.18
N ILE A 16 -2.25 0.70 -5.30
CA ILE A 16 -2.03 0.68 -3.84
C ILE A 16 -2.22 -0.74 -3.29
N LEU A 17 -3.29 -1.43 -3.70
CA LEU A 17 -3.58 -2.79 -3.24
C LEU A 17 -2.52 -3.78 -3.73
N GLN A 18 -2.11 -3.68 -5.00
CA GLN A 18 -1.06 -4.52 -5.57
C GLN A 18 0.26 -4.33 -4.80
N ALA A 19 0.65 -3.08 -4.54
CA ALA A 19 1.86 -2.79 -3.77
C ALA A 19 1.80 -3.32 -2.34
N ALA A 20 0.65 -3.18 -1.67
CA ALA A 20 0.45 -3.71 -0.32
C ALA A 20 0.52 -5.24 -0.28
N ILE A 21 -0.16 -5.92 -1.21
CA ILE A 21 -0.15 -7.40 -1.33
C ILE A 21 1.26 -7.90 -1.60
N GLU A 22 1.98 -7.27 -2.54
CA GLU A 22 3.34 -7.68 -2.88
C GLU A 22 4.30 -7.49 -1.71
N THR A 23 4.18 -6.36 -1.00
CA THR A 23 4.98 -6.10 0.20
C THR A 23 4.69 -7.13 1.30
N CYS A 24 3.41 -7.42 1.55
CA CYS A 24 3.00 -8.46 2.51
C CYS A 24 3.58 -9.83 2.14
N ASN A 25 3.52 -10.23 0.87
CA ASN A 25 4.09 -11.49 0.39
C ASN A 25 5.61 -11.56 0.59
N ARG A 26 6.34 -10.46 0.35
CA ARG A 26 7.80 -10.41 0.55
C ARG A 26 8.21 -10.50 2.01
N LEU A 27 7.37 -10.00 2.92
CA LEU A 27 7.61 -9.98 4.36
C LEU A 27 7.01 -11.20 5.08
N ASP A 28 6.34 -12.10 4.35
CA ASP A 28 5.58 -13.24 4.90
C ASP A 28 4.53 -12.79 5.95
N ILE A 29 3.84 -11.69 5.66
CA ILE A 29 2.80 -11.09 6.50
C ILE A 29 1.43 -11.37 5.89
N ASP A 30 0.48 -11.84 6.71
CA ASP A 30 -0.92 -11.92 6.30
C ASP A 30 -1.50 -10.49 6.17
N LEU A 31 -2.06 -10.17 5.00
CA LEU A 31 -2.72 -8.89 4.75
C LEU A 31 -3.86 -8.60 5.75
N LYS A 32 -4.52 -9.66 6.27
CA LYS A 32 -5.61 -9.55 7.27
C LYS A 32 -5.11 -9.36 8.70
N SER A 33 -3.81 -9.48 8.94
CA SER A 33 -3.21 -9.21 10.24
C SER A 33 -3.11 -7.71 10.51
N GLU A 34 -2.84 -7.33 11.76
CA GLU A 34 -2.58 -5.94 12.12
C GLU A 34 -1.40 -5.36 11.32
N ASP A 35 -0.35 -6.16 11.11
CA ASP A 35 0.82 -5.75 10.33
C ASP A 35 0.47 -5.57 8.84
N GLY A 36 -0.37 -6.44 8.29
CA GLY A 36 -0.90 -6.30 6.93
C GLY A 36 -1.71 -5.01 6.74
N HIS A 37 -2.55 -4.67 7.72
CA HIS A 37 -3.28 -3.40 7.72
C HIS A 37 -2.34 -2.19 7.82
N ARG A 38 -1.25 -2.28 8.59
CA ARG A 38 -0.22 -1.23 8.64
C ARG A 38 0.50 -1.06 7.31
N VAL A 39 0.82 -2.15 6.61
CA VAL A 39 1.40 -2.11 5.26
C VAL A 39 0.46 -1.38 4.30
N LEU A 40 -0.83 -1.75 4.29
CA LEU A 40 -1.83 -1.09 3.44
C LEU A 40 -1.96 0.41 3.77
N GLN A 41 -1.98 0.76 5.05
CA GLN A 41 -2.04 2.16 5.47
C GLN A 41 -0.80 2.94 4.99
N ARG A 42 0.39 2.36 5.10
CA ARG A 42 1.64 2.99 4.62
C ARG A 42 1.64 3.14 3.10
N ALA A 43 1.21 2.12 2.36
CA ALA A 43 1.09 2.17 0.89
C ALA A 43 0.22 3.34 0.45
N THR A 44 -0.89 3.54 1.16
CA THR A 44 -1.84 4.61 0.89
C THR A 44 -1.29 5.99 1.22
N ASN A 45 -0.52 6.11 2.30
CA ASN A 45 0.14 7.37 2.64
C ASN A 45 1.22 7.74 1.61
N ILE A 46 1.93 6.75 1.06
CA ILE A 46 2.87 6.96 -0.04
C ILE A 46 2.13 7.46 -1.29
N ALA A 47 0.98 6.84 -1.60
CA ALA A 47 0.14 7.29 -2.70
C ALA A 47 -0.41 8.70 -2.47
N ALA A 48 -0.84 9.04 -1.25
CA ALA A 48 -1.27 10.41 -0.92
C ALA A 48 -0.17 11.45 -1.18
N GLY A 49 1.11 11.05 -1.16
CA GLY A 49 2.27 11.88 -1.51
C GLY A 49 2.48 12.09 -3.02
N GLY A 50 1.62 11.55 -3.89
CA GLY A 50 1.68 11.70 -5.35
C GLY A 50 2.35 10.55 -6.09
N VAL A 51 2.72 9.47 -5.40
CA VAL A 51 3.35 8.28 -6.00
C VAL A 51 2.28 7.25 -6.36
N MET A 52 2.01 7.04 -7.64
CA MET A 52 0.91 6.17 -8.11
C MET A 52 1.38 4.87 -8.77
N ASP A 53 2.69 4.66 -8.87
CA ASP A 53 3.26 3.45 -9.46
C ASP A 53 3.44 2.36 -8.39
N ALA A 54 2.94 1.15 -8.65
CA ALA A 54 2.96 0.07 -7.68
C ALA A 54 4.39 -0.35 -7.30
N ASP A 55 5.31 -0.41 -8.27
CA ASP A 55 6.71 -0.76 -8.02
C ASP A 55 7.41 0.32 -7.19
N GLU A 56 7.13 1.61 -7.46
CA GLU A 56 7.66 2.71 -6.64
C GLU A 56 7.12 2.67 -5.20
N ILE A 57 5.83 2.36 -5.01
CA ILE A 57 5.23 2.20 -3.68
C ILE A 57 5.90 1.04 -2.93
N VAL A 58 6.09 -0.12 -3.56
CA VAL A 58 6.79 -1.28 -2.96
C VAL A 58 8.23 -0.91 -2.59
N ALA A 59 8.96 -0.25 -3.49
CA ALA A 59 10.33 0.18 -3.23
C ALA A 59 10.42 1.09 -2.00
N ARG A 60 9.48 2.04 -1.84
CA ARG A 60 9.42 2.93 -0.67
C ARG A 60 8.98 2.21 0.61
N LEU A 61 8.08 1.23 0.52
CA LEU A 61 7.67 0.42 1.67
C LEU A 61 8.82 -0.41 2.22
N CYS A 62 9.61 -1.03 1.33
CA CYS A 62 10.74 -1.89 1.70
C CYS A 62 12.03 -1.13 2.01
N ALA A 63 12.16 0.15 1.63
CA ALA A 63 13.34 0.97 1.94
C ALA A 63 13.36 1.53 3.37
N SER A 64 12.34 1.24 4.20
CA SER A 64 12.22 1.72 5.59
C SER A 64 12.50 0.62 6.61
#